data_AF-A0A6I1E0F3-F1
#
_entry.id   AF-A0A6I1E0F3-F1
#
_cell.length_a   1.000
_cell.length_b   1.000
_cell.length_c   1.000
_cell.angle_alpha   90.00
_cell.angle_beta   90.00
_cell.angle_gamma   90.00
#
_symmetry.space_group_name_H-M   'P 1'
#
loop_
_entity.id
_entity.type
_entity.pdbx_description
1 polymer ?
#
loop_
_entity_poly.entity_id
_entity_poly.type
_entity_poly.pdbx_seq_one_letter_code
_entity_poly.pdbx_strand_id
1 'polypeptide(L)' 'MELPKFLLADNTDHPDAIFIVHTEYPRFIINLENDEVEWMEEFSKEDEAELADEAESLIEAATAFYDREVSRYDA' A
#
# COMPACT_ATOMS: atom_id res chain seq x y z
N MET A 1 8.59 -16.81 8.94
CA MET A 1 7.25 -16.68 8.35
C MET A 1 7.39 -15.62 7.28
N GLU A 2 7.02 -15.90 6.03
CA GLU A 2 7.14 -14.93 4.94
C GLU A 2 5.80 -14.21 4.80
N LEU A 3 5.80 -12.89 4.94
CA LEU A 3 4.60 -12.08 4.76
C LEU A 3 4.34 -11.91 3.26
N PRO A 4 3.07 -11.94 2.82
CA PRO A 4 2.71 -11.54 1.46
C PRO A 4 3.13 -10.09 1.19
N LYS A 5 3.44 -9.80 -0.08
CA LYS A 5 3.82 -8.45 -0.53
C LYS A 5 2.80 -7.38 -0.13
N PHE A 6 1.53 -7.66 -0.35
CA PHE A 6 0.41 -6.78 -0.01
C PHE A 6 -0.53 -7.47 0.98
N LEU A 7 -0.94 -6.72 1.99
CA LEU A 7 -1.97 -7.11 2.96
C LEU A 7 -3.06 -6.04 2.98
N LEU A 8 -4.31 -6.47 3.02
CA LEU A 8 -5.46 -5.59 3.24
C LEU A 8 -5.66 -5.43 4.74
N ALA A 9 -5.79 -4.19 5.20
CA ALA A 9 -6.00 -3.84 6.59
C ALA A 9 -7.23 -2.94 6.71
N ASP A 10 -8.17 -3.35 7.56
CA ASP A 10 -9.33 -2.58 7.97
C ASP A 10 -9.17 -2.09 9.41
N ASN A 11 -9.79 -0.95 9.73
CA ASN A 11 -9.76 -0.38 11.08
C ASN A 11 -11.17 0.04 11.50
N THR A 12 -11.63 -0.39 12.67
CA THR A 12 -12.99 -0.10 13.16
C THR A 12 -13.23 1.37 13.49
N ASP A 13 -12.19 2.14 13.80
CA ASP A 13 -12.27 3.59 14.01
C ASP A 13 -12.26 4.37 12.68
N HIS A 14 -11.90 3.72 11.57
CA HIS A 14 -11.90 4.27 10.22
C HIS A 14 -12.72 3.36 9.27
N PRO A 15 -14.05 3.29 9.44
CA PRO A 15 -14.90 2.30 8.75
C PRO A 15 -14.97 2.48 7.23
N ASP A 16 -14.70 3.69 6.75
CA ASP A 16 -14.69 4.03 5.32
C ASP A 16 -13.29 3.92 4.71
N ALA A 17 -12.25 3.76 5.53
CA ALA A 17 -10.86 3.69 5.10
C ALA A 17 -10.41 2.24 4.91
N ILE A 18 -9.71 2.00 3.81
CA ILE A 18 -9.09 0.71 3.51
C ILE A 18 -7.61 0.94 3.34
N PHE A 19 -6.82 0.25 4.16
CA PHE A 19 -5.39 0.38 4.14
C PHE A 19 -4.76 -0.81 3.42
N ILE A 20 -3.75 -0.54 2.60
CA ILE A 20 -2.86 -1.58 2.11
C ILE A 20 -1.51 -1.44 2.78
N VAL A 21 -1.06 -2.55 3.36
CA VAL A 21 0.28 -2.66 3.96
C VAL A 21 1.19 -3.33 2.95
N HIS A 22 2.22 -2.62 2.50
CA HIS A 22 3.30 -3.15 1.68
C HIS A 22 4.46 -3.60 2.58
N THR A 23 4.79 -4.89 2.55
CA THR A 23 5.75 -5.49 3.49
C THR A 23 7.17 -5.64 2.91
N GLU A 24 7.34 -5.39 1.61
CA GLU A 24 8.64 -5.40 0.92
C GLU A 24 9.25 -3.99 0.88
N TYR A 25 10.56 -3.89 0.63
CA TYR A 25 11.23 -2.60 0.47
C TYR A 25 10.83 -1.97 -0.87
N PRO A 26 10.49 -0.66 -0.90
CA PRO A 26 10.28 0.24 0.23
C PRO A 26 8.98 -0.05 0.99
N ARG A 27 9.02 -0.08 2.33
CA ARG A 27 7.85 -0.41 3.17
C ARG A 27 6.98 0.80 3.40
N PHE A 28 5.69 0.66 3.12
CA PHE A 28 4.71 1.73 3.30
C PHE A 28 3.32 1.19 3.62
N ILE A 29 2.48 2.08 4.12
CA ILE A 29 1.05 1.87 4.29
C ILE A 29 0.34 2.94 3.46
N ILE A 30 -0.55 2.53 2.57
CA ILE A 30 -1.40 3.46 1.80
C ILE A 30 -2.83 3.38 2.28
N ASN A 31 -3.48 4.53 2.49
CA ASN A 31 -4.92 4.63 2.63
C ASN A 31 -5.56 4.83 1.24
N LEU A 32 -6.32 3.84 0.78
CA LEU A 32 -6.99 3.89 -0.52
C LEU A 32 -8.19 4.86 -0.55
N GLU A 33 -8.66 5.33 0.60
CA GLU A 33 -9.74 6.32 0.67
C GLU A 33 -9.28 7.70 0.16
N ASN A 34 -8.04 8.08 0.47
CA ASN A 34 -7.51 9.42 0.24
C ASN A 34 -6.12 9.44 -0.44
N ASP A 35 -5.64 8.28 -0.89
CA ASP A 35 -4.32 8.07 -1.51
C ASP A 35 -3.12 8.53 -0.64
N GLU A 36 -3.30 8.62 0.68
CA GLU A 36 -2.24 9.02 1.60
C GLU A 36 -1.28 7.86 1.85
N VAL A 37 0.02 8.09 1.64
CA VAL A 37 1.08 7.10 1.82
C VAL A 37 1.94 7.46 3.03
N GLU A 38 1.97 6.57 4.01
CA GLU A 38 2.86 6.63 5.16
C GLU A 38 4.04 5.67 4.94
N TRP A 39 5.23 6.24 4.84
CA TRP A 39 6.46 5.48 4.66
C TRP A 39 7.00 5.04 6.02
N MET A 40 7.29 3.74 6.16
CA MET A 40 7.83 3.19 7.40
C MET A 40 9.36 3.27 7.48
N GLU A 41 10.00 3.84 6.46
CA GLU A 41 11.45 3.88 6.30
C GLU A 41 11.95 5.32 6.14
N GLU A 42 13.15 5.58 6.66
CA GLU A 42 13.83 6.86 6.45
C GLU A 42 14.63 6.79 5.15
N PHE A 43 14.31 7.66 4.20
CA PHE A 43 14.99 7.74 2.92
C PHE A 43 16.08 8.81 2.94
N SER A 44 17.21 8.53 2.29
CA SER A 44 18.18 9.58 2.01
C SER A 44 17.70 10.42 0.81
N LYS A 45 18.24 11.63 0.66
CA LYS A 45 17.92 12.50 -0.49
C LYS A 45 18.33 11.91 -1.84
N GLU A 46 19.27 10.96 -1.85
CA GLU A 46 19.68 10.27 -3.06
C GLU A 46 18.66 9.19 -3.46
N ASP A 47 17.98 8.60 -2.48
CA ASP A 47 16.96 7.57 -2.72
C ASP A 47 15.59 8.17 -3.10
N GLU A 48 15.27 9.40 -2.69
CA GLU A 48 13.96 10.05 -2.92
C GLU A 48 13.50 10.02 -4.39
N ALA A 49 14.43 10.21 -5.35
CA ALA A 49 14.08 10.25 -6.76
C ALA A 49 13.78 8.85 -7.33
N GLU A 50 14.58 7.85 -6.98
CA GLU A 50 14.35 6.45 -7.39
C GLU A 50 13.07 5.89 -6.73
N LEU A 51 12.85 6.26 -5.47
CA LEU A 51 11.68 5.85 -4.72
C LEU A 51 10.40 6.49 -5.21
N ALA A 52 10.42 7.69 -5.77
CA ALA A 52 9.22 8.32 -6.31
C ALA A 52 8.65 7.52 -7.50
N ASP A 53 9.52 7.10 -8.44
CA ASP A 53 9.13 6.27 -9.57
C ASP A 53 8.68 4.86 -9.13
N GLU A 54 9.37 4.26 -8.15
CA GLU A 54 8.96 2.98 -7.57
C GLU A 54 7.64 3.08 -6.79
N ALA A 55 7.45 4.17 -6.03
CA ALA A 55 6.25 4.43 -5.26
C ALA A 55 5.01 4.48 -6.14
N GLU A 56 5.05 5.23 -7.25
CA GLU A 56 3.93 5.33 -8.19
C GLU A 56 3.52 3.94 -8.69
N SER A 57 4.51 3.13 -9.11
CA SER A 57 4.28 1.76 -9.56
C SER A 57 3.71 0.86 -8.45
N LEU A 58 4.16 1.04 -7.20
CA LEU A 58 3.69 0.26 -6.06
C LEU A 58 2.29 0.65 -5.61
N ILE A 59 1.92 1.93 -5.73
CA ILE A 59 0.58 2.45 -5.46
C ILE A 59 -0.41 1.87 -6.48
N GLU A 60 -0.08 1.90 -7.78
CA GLU A 60 -0.91 1.28 -8.81
C GLU A 60 -1.10 -0.24 -8.55
N ALA A 61 -0.04 -0.93 -8.15
CA ALA A 61 -0.09 -2.34 -7.80
C ALA A 61 -0.94 -2.61 -6.56
N ALA A 62 -0.92 -1.71 -5.57
CA ALA A 62 -1.76 -1.79 -4.37
C ALA A 62 -3.25 -1.65 -4.74
N THR A 63 -3.61 -0.63 -5.52
CA THR A 63 -5.00 -0.44 -5.98
C THR A 63 -5.48 -1.63 -6.82
N ALA A 64 -4.65 -2.13 -7.74
CA ALA A 64 -4.97 -3.33 -8.52
C ALA A 64 -5.14 -4.58 -7.64
N PHE A 65 -4.39 -4.69 -6.55
CA PHE A 65 -4.57 -5.75 -5.56
C PHE A 65 -5.91 -5.64 -4.86
N TYR A 66 -6.31 -4.44 -4.42
CA TYR A 66 -7.62 -4.21 -3.81
C TYR A 66 -8.77 -4.57 -4.75
N ASP A 67 -8.75 -4.06 -5.99
CA ASP A 67 -9.78 -4.35 -7.00
C ASP A 67 -9.94 -5.86 -7.24
N ARG A 68 -8.81 -6.58 -7.25
CA ARG A 68 -8.79 -8.04 -7.40
C ARG A 68 -9.44 -8.75 -6.21
N GLU A 69 -9.15 -8.31 -4.99
CA GLU A 69 -9.70 -8.92 -3.78
C GLU A 69 -11.19 -8.62 -3.66
N VAL A 70 -11.64 -7.39 -3.89
CA VAL A 70 -13.08 -7.04 -3.94
C VAL A 70 -13.82 -7.88 -4.98
N SER A 71 -13.28 -7.98 -6.20
CA SER A 71 -13.87 -8.79 -7.27
C SER A 71 -14.02 -10.27 -6.91
N ARG A 72 -13.22 -10.79 -5.97
CA ARG A 72 -13.34 -12.18 -5.48
C ARG A 72 -14.38 -12.34 -4.38
N TYR A 73 -14.65 -11.31 -3.60
CA TYR A 73 -15.68 -11.33 -2.57
C TYR A 73 -17.09 -11.22 -3.15
N ASP A 74 -17.25 -10.53 -4.29
CA ASP A 74 -18.52 -10.40 -5.02
C ASP A 74 -18.86 -11.60 -5.94
N ALA A 75 -18.01 -12.63 -6.00
CA ALA A 75 -18.14 -13.79 -6.90
C ALA A 75 -18.75 -15.05 -6.27
#